data_AF-A9WLI3-F1
#
_entry.id   AF-A9WLI3-F1
#
_cell.length_a   1.000
_cell.length_b   1.000
_cell.length_c   1.000
_cell.angle_alpha   90.00
_cell.angle_beta   90.00
_cell.angle_gamma   90.00
#
_symmetry.space_group_name_H-M   'P 1'
#
loop_
_entity.id
_entity.type
_entity.pdbx_description
1 polymer ?
#
loop_
_entity_poly.entity_id
_entity_poly.type
_entity_poly.pdbx_seq_one_letter_code
_entity_poly.pdbx_strand_id
1 'polypeptide(L)'
;MPNGSFVKADGKLNAVGNPRPLNGLNGALDSNTMDTNVMVLPVQAAALGLDVTKAAPFTYRVATYSNYKAKDGLLVPVDQTEPKQYDPVNPALWFEDGTASQLFFDKPDSGLNIHAGPGAKDAKALFLHLQNATGDLSAKGDGGKKAEVVPVSVGVTKLSLTLPWTFAGGFTFASASGLTPDSTATFTLDGKTVGSQKVGKDGKAYAFVWVPFTTKSGSYPVVVTDSNGASATSKLQMYSLWPF
;
A
#
# COMPACT_ATOMS: atom_id res chain seq x y z
N MET A 1 -16.65 -18.81 -30.37
CA MET A 1 -17.31 -19.60 -29.30
C MET A 1 -17.16 -18.81 -28.01
N PRO A 2 -18.22 -18.60 -27.20
CA PRO A 2 -18.13 -17.72 -26.05
C PRO A 2 -17.33 -18.40 -24.93
N ASN A 3 -16.26 -17.74 -24.47
CA ASN A 3 -15.47 -18.14 -23.32
C ASN A 3 -16.28 -17.89 -22.05
N GLY A 4 -16.82 -18.95 -21.45
CA GLY A 4 -17.53 -18.93 -20.18
C GLY A 4 -17.36 -20.25 -19.45
N SER A 5 -17.17 -20.18 -18.14
CA SER A 5 -17.12 -21.33 -17.25
C SER A 5 -18.54 -21.89 -17.09
N PHE A 6 -18.79 -23.14 -17.48
CA PHE A 6 -20.06 -23.83 -17.21
C PHE A 6 -19.82 -25.01 -16.27
N VAL A 7 -20.62 -25.10 -15.21
CA VAL A 7 -20.70 -26.30 -14.36
C VAL A 7 -21.73 -27.24 -15.02
N LYS A 8 -21.34 -28.48 -15.31
CA LYS A 8 -22.32 -29.53 -15.68
C LYS A 8 -22.89 -30.15 -14.41
N ALA A 9 -24.13 -30.64 -14.50
CA ALA A 9 -24.91 -31.19 -13.38
C ALA A 9 -24.35 -32.51 -12.79
N ASP A 10 -23.16 -32.96 -13.21
CA ASP A 10 -22.45 -34.14 -12.70
C ASP A 10 -21.43 -33.80 -11.60
N GLY A 11 -21.36 -32.53 -11.17
CA GLY A 11 -20.46 -32.10 -10.10
C GLY A 11 -18.98 -32.02 -10.50
N LYS A 12 -18.64 -32.22 -11.78
CA LYS A 12 -17.26 -32.08 -12.27
C LYS A 12 -17.02 -30.68 -12.85
N LEU A 13 -16.03 -29.99 -12.27
CA LEU A 13 -15.53 -28.72 -12.78
C LEU A 13 -14.59 -29.01 -13.96
N ASN A 14 -15.10 -28.90 -15.19
CA ASN A 14 -14.26 -28.89 -16.38
C ASN A 14 -13.74 -27.47 -16.61
N ALA A 15 -12.54 -27.18 -16.12
CA ALA A 15 -11.81 -25.97 -16.48
C ALA A 15 -11.41 -26.05 -17.95
N VAL A 16 -12.06 -25.28 -18.82
CA VAL A 16 -11.61 -25.11 -20.20
C VAL A 16 -10.52 -24.03 -20.20
N GLY A 17 -9.26 -24.46 -20.15
CA GLY A 17 -8.07 -23.61 -20.00
C GLY A 17 -7.13 -24.11 -18.90
N ASN A 18 -5.88 -23.61 -18.87
CA ASN A 18 -4.82 -24.05 -17.96
C ASN A 18 -5.28 -24.05 -16.48
N PRO A 19 -5.65 -25.21 -15.89
CA PRO A 19 -6.29 -25.26 -14.58
C PRO A 19 -5.29 -24.80 -13.52
N ARG A 20 -5.61 -23.69 -12.85
CA ARG A 20 -4.84 -23.23 -11.70
C ARG A 20 -5.37 -23.90 -10.43
N PRO A 21 -4.48 -24.28 -9.51
CA PRO A 21 -4.87 -24.91 -8.26
C PRO A 21 -5.79 -23.99 -7.43
N LEU A 22 -6.86 -24.56 -6.86
CA LEU A 22 -7.78 -23.83 -5.98
C LEU A 22 -7.01 -23.36 -4.75
N ASN A 23 -7.05 -22.06 -4.46
CA ASN A 23 -6.29 -21.49 -3.33
C ASN A 23 -4.78 -21.79 -3.41
N GLY A 24 -4.23 -22.04 -4.61
CA GLY A 24 -2.81 -22.38 -4.78
C GLY A 24 -2.46 -23.85 -4.51
N LEU A 25 -3.41 -24.70 -4.10
CA LEU A 25 -3.20 -26.13 -3.83
C LEU A 25 -3.73 -27.05 -4.94
N ASN A 26 -2.90 -28.02 -5.36
CA ASN A 26 -3.22 -28.98 -6.43
C ASN A 26 -3.90 -30.27 -5.91
N GLY A 27 -4.66 -30.16 -4.81
CA GLY A 27 -5.44 -31.27 -4.24
C GLY A 27 -4.67 -32.33 -3.44
N ALA A 28 -3.34 -32.23 -3.31
CA ALA A 28 -2.55 -33.08 -2.40
C ALA A 28 -2.64 -32.63 -0.93
N LEU A 29 -3.09 -31.40 -0.71
CA LEU A 29 -3.33 -30.81 0.59
C LEU A 29 -4.73 -30.17 0.52
N ASP A 30 -5.55 -30.43 1.53
CA ASP A 30 -6.87 -29.80 1.62
C ASP A 30 -6.72 -28.28 1.65
N SER A 31 -7.48 -27.56 0.81
CA SER A 31 -7.49 -26.09 0.80
C SER A 31 -8.10 -25.46 2.05
N ASN A 32 -8.78 -26.29 2.85
CA ASN A 32 -9.24 -26.00 4.20
C ASN A 32 -9.57 -27.33 4.93
N THR A 33 -9.26 -27.43 6.22
CA THR A 33 -9.71 -28.56 7.07
C THR A 33 -11.10 -28.30 7.69
N MET A 34 -11.65 -27.10 7.49
CA MET A 34 -12.91 -26.64 8.08
C MET A 34 -13.78 -25.94 7.02
N ASP A 35 -15.10 -25.98 7.24
CA ASP A 35 -16.17 -25.57 6.33
C ASP A 35 -16.18 -24.04 6.05
N THR A 36 -15.23 -23.55 5.25
CA THR A 36 -15.14 -22.14 4.87
C THR A 36 -15.15 -21.93 3.35
N ASN A 37 -16.03 -21.04 2.89
CA ASN A 37 -16.37 -20.86 1.48
C ASN A 37 -15.52 -19.77 0.77
N VAL A 38 -14.24 -19.58 1.15
CA VAL A 38 -13.38 -18.59 0.47
C VAL A 38 -12.58 -19.27 -0.65
N MET A 39 -12.84 -18.81 -1.86
CA MET A 39 -12.17 -19.25 -3.08
C MET A 39 -11.34 -18.10 -3.67
N VAL A 40 -10.03 -18.32 -3.77
CA VAL A 40 -9.08 -17.48 -4.47
C VAL A 40 -8.89 -18.05 -5.88
N LEU A 41 -9.16 -17.23 -6.89
CA LEU A 41 -9.02 -17.57 -8.31
C LEU A 41 -7.94 -16.69 -8.96
N PRO A 42 -6.68 -17.16 -8.99
CA PRO A 42 -5.62 -16.41 -9.66
C PRO A 42 -5.85 -16.36 -11.17
N VAL A 43 -5.89 -15.15 -11.72
CA VAL A 43 -5.94 -14.95 -13.17
C VAL A 43 -4.53 -14.62 -13.68
N GLN A 44 -4.07 -15.36 -14.69
CA GLN A 44 -2.76 -15.11 -15.28
C GLN A 44 -2.82 -13.85 -16.16
N ALA A 45 -1.86 -12.95 -16.00
CA ALA A 45 -1.75 -11.75 -16.84
C ALA A 45 -1.73 -12.09 -18.35
N ALA A 46 -1.01 -13.16 -18.73
CA ALA A 46 -0.97 -13.64 -20.11
C ALA A 46 -2.34 -14.12 -20.64
N ALA A 47 -3.20 -14.67 -19.77
CA ALA A 47 -4.57 -15.06 -20.15
C ALA A 47 -5.47 -13.85 -20.40
N LEU A 48 -5.12 -12.69 -19.82
CA LEU A 48 -5.74 -11.40 -20.09
C LEU A 48 -5.08 -10.67 -21.27
N GLY A 49 -4.06 -11.27 -21.91
CA GLY A 49 -3.29 -10.65 -22.98
C GLY A 49 -2.39 -9.50 -22.51
N LEU A 50 -2.07 -9.43 -21.22
CA LEU A 50 -1.24 -8.39 -20.65
C LEU A 50 0.26 -8.73 -20.79
N ASP A 51 1.02 -7.78 -21.29
CA ASP A 51 2.49 -7.82 -21.31
C ASP A 51 3.04 -7.17 -20.04
N VAL A 52 3.45 -7.99 -19.09
CA VAL A 52 3.92 -7.56 -17.76
C VAL A 52 5.37 -7.07 -17.74
N THR A 53 6.04 -6.98 -18.89
CA THR A 53 7.38 -6.36 -18.99
C THR A 53 7.32 -4.84 -18.93
N LYS A 54 6.12 -4.25 -19.01
CA LYS A 54 5.83 -2.82 -18.97
C LYS A 54 4.49 -2.57 -18.28
N ALA A 55 4.20 -1.32 -17.95
CA ALA A 55 2.90 -0.93 -17.40
C ALA A 55 1.75 -1.51 -18.23
N ALA A 56 0.82 -2.20 -17.56
CA ALA A 56 -0.25 -2.96 -18.22
C ALA A 56 -1.62 -2.68 -17.57
N PRO A 57 -2.08 -1.41 -17.53
CA PRO A 57 -3.34 -1.06 -16.88
C PRO A 57 -4.53 -1.65 -17.64
N PHE A 58 -5.49 -2.18 -16.89
CA PHE A 58 -6.78 -2.61 -17.42
C PHE A 58 -7.93 -2.11 -16.55
N THR A 59 -9.14 -2.15 -17.10
CA THR A 59 -10.37 -1.80 -16.39
C THR A 59 -11.19 -3.05 -16.12
N TYR A 60 -11.69 -3.19 -14.90
CA TYR A 60 -12.57 -4.28 -14.51
C TYR A 60 -13.78 -3.78 -13.74
N ARG A 61 -14.79 -4.65 -13.65
CA ARG A 61 -15.97 -4.51 -12.80
C ARG A 61 -16.28 -5.89 -12.22
N VAL A 62 -16.88 -5.92 -11.05
CA VAL A 62 -17.42 -7.16 -10.46
C VAL A 62 -18.94 -7.08 -10.58
N ALA A 63 -19.55 -8.13 -11.15
CA ALA A 63 -20.99 -8.23 -11.31
C ALA A 63 -21.47 -9.56 -10.73
N THR A 64 -22.57 -9.53 -9.99
CA THR A 64 -23.24 -10.73 -9.49
C THR A 64 -24.45 -11.02 -10.37
N TYR A 65 -24.70 -12.29 -10.64
CA TYR A 65 -25.82 -12.74 -11.47
C TYR A 65 -26.65 -13.75 -10.69
N SER A 66 -27.96 -13.78 -10.97
CA SER A 66 -28.88 -14.74 -10.39
C SER A 66 -29.86 -15.19 -11.47
N ASN A 67 -30.16 -16.48 -11.52
CA ASN A 67 -31.19 -17.02 -12.40
C ASN A 67 -32.58 -16.41 -12.16
N TYR A 68 -32.78 -15.81 -10.98
CA TYR A 68 -34.02 -15.14 -10.61
C TYR A 68 -34.10 -13.68 -11.10
N LYS A 69 -33.02 -13.15 -11.68
CA LYS A 69 -32.99 -11.80 -12.27
C LYS A 69 -32.64 -11.88 -13.75
N ALA A 70 -33.68 -12.00 -14.57
CA ALA A 70 -33.58 -12.00 -16.02
C ALA A 70 -34.44 -10.88 -16.61
N LYS A 71 -34.00 -10.32 -17.73
CA LYS A 71 -34.77 -9.40 -18.56
C LYS A 71 -34.71 -9.91 -19.99
N ASP A 72 -35.86 -10.05 -20.63
CA ASP A 72 -35.98 -10.55 -22.01
C ASP A 72 -35.30 -11.93 -22.21
N GLY A 73 -35.36 -12.79 -21.19
CA GLY A 73 -34.75 -14.13 -21.22
C GLY A 73 -33.23 -14.17 -21.03
N LEU A 74 -32.59 -13.01 -20.83
CA LEU A 74 -31.14 -12.91 -20.57
C LEU A 74 -30.89 -12.57 -19.10
N LEU A 75 -29.87 -13.22 -18.52
CA LEU A 75 -29.39 -12.87 -17.17
C LEU A 75 -28.90 -11.43 -17.17
N VAL A 76 -29.41 -10.63 -16.24
CA VAL A 76 -28.93 -9.27 -15.99
C VAL A 76 -28.26 -9.20 -14.62
N PRO A 77 -27.23 -8.35 -14.44
CA PRO A 77 -26.56 -8.23 -13.16
C PRO A 77 -27.54 -7.91 -12.03
N VAL A 78 -27.46 -8.64 -10.92
CA VAL A 78 -28.15 -8.35 -9.66
C VAL A 78 -27.58 -7.10 -9.04
N ASP A 79 -26.25 -7.09 -8.91
CA ASP A 79 -25.45 -5.96 -8.44
C ASP A 79 -24.17 -5.87 -9.28
N GLN A 80 -23.61 -4.67 -9.38
CA GLN A 80 -22.40 -4.41 -10.15
C GLN A 80 -21.62 -3.23 -9.60
N THR A 81 -20.31 -3.38 -9.50
CA THR A 81 -19.42 -2.28 -9.11
C THR A 81 -19.21 -1.30 -10.26
N GLU A 82 -18.88 -0.06 -9.90
CA GLU A 82 -18.30 0.90 -10.86
C GLU A 82 -17.00 0.37 -11.47
N PRO A 83 -16.62 0.81 -12.70
CA PRO A 83 -15.31 0.54 -13.26
C PRO A 83 -14.18 0.87 -12.29
N LYS A 84 -13.21 -0.02 -12.20
CA LYS A 84 -11.96 0.21 -11.50
C LYS A 84 -10.79 -0.06 -12.44
N GLN A 85 -9.80 0.81 -12.39
CA GLN A 85 -8.54 0.63 -13.10
C GLN A 85 -7.56 -0.08 -12.18
N TYR A 86 -6.78 -1.00 -12.74
CA TYR A 86 -5.71 -1.68 -12.03
C TYR A 86 -4.55 -1.96 -12.98
N ASP A 87 -3.32 -1.76 -12.50
CA ASP A 87 -2.08 -2.11 -13.20
C ASP A 87 -1.33 -3.14 -12.34
N PRO A 88 -1.21 -4.40 -12.79
CA PRO A 88 -0.53 -5.45 -12.03
C PRO A 88 1.00 -5.23 -11.95
N VAL A 89 1.57 -4.39 -12.84
CA VAL A 89 3.02 -4.08 -12.85
C VAL A 89 3.34 -2.93 -11.91
N ASN A 90 2.42 -1.96 -11.77
CA ASN A 90 2.55 -0.80 -10.90
C ASN A 90 1.37 -0.72 -9.91
N PRO A 91 1.23 -1.67 -8.98
CA PRO A 91 0.12 -1.67 -8.04
C PRO A 91 0.27 -0.53 -7.02
N ALA A 92 -0.85 0.07 -6.62
CA ALA A 92 -0.87 1.09 -5.57
C ALA A 92 -0.47 0.52 -4.20
N LEU A 93 -0.74 -0.77 -3.96
CA LEU A 93 -0.39 -1.53 -2.77
C LEU A 93 -0.02 -2.95 -3.19
N TRP A 94 1.03 -3.52 -2.60
CA TRP A 94 1.32 -4.95 -2.72
C TRP A 94 1.85 -5.52 -1.40
N PHE A 95 1.79 -6.83 -1.28
CA PHE A 95 2.12 -7.57 -0.07
C PHE A 95 3.23 -8.57 -0.35
N GLU A 96 4.16 -8.71 0.58
CA GLU A 96 5.26 -9.67 0.50
C GLU A 96 5.47 -10.38 1.84
N ASP A 97 5.51 -11.71 1.82
CA ASP A 97 5.90 -12.55 2.95
C ASP A 97 7.11 -13.47 2.61
N GLY A 98 7.75 -13.21 1.46
CA GLY A 98 8.83 -14.05 0.92
C GLY A 98 8.34 -15.27 0.13
N THR A 99 7.02 -15.45 -0.03
CA THR A 99 6.42 -16.51 -0.83
C THR A 99 5.65 -15.94 -2.03
N ALA A 100 5.39 -16.78 -3.03
CA ALA A 100 4.52 -16.43 -4.16
C ALA A 100 3.03 -16.69 -3.87
N SER A 101 2.67 -16.95 -2.61
CA SER A 101 1.32 -17.30 -2.18
C SER A 101 0.47 -16.04 -2.03
N GLN A 102 -0.81 -16.14 -2.43
CA GLN A 102 -1.83 -15.13 -2.12
C GLN A 102 -2.47 -15.37 -0.74
N LEU A 103 -2.11 -16.48 -0.08
CA LEU A 103 -2.49 -16.84 1.26
C LEU A 103 -1.33 -16.63 2.21
N PHE A 104 -1.59 -15.91 3.28
CA PHE A 104 -0.66 -15.68 4.37
C PHE A 104 -1.04 -16.55 5.56
N PHE A 105 -0.04 -17.19 6.18
CA PHE A 105 -0.24 -17.90 7.44
C PHE A 105 0.01 -16.95 8.61
N ASP A 106 -1.04 -16.67 9.37
CA ASP A 106 -0.94 -15.90 10.60
C ASP A 106 -0.21 -16.73 11.68
N LYS A 107 1.11 -16.54 11.79
CA LYS A 107 1.95 -17.20 12.80
C LYS A 107 2.39 -16.18 13.85
N PRO A 108 2.54 -16.59 15.13
CA PRO A 108 3.18 -15.76 16.14
C PRO A 108 4.54 -15.24 15.65
N ASP A 109 4.81 -13.97 15.93
CA ASP A 109 6.06 -13.27 15.55
C ASP A 109 6.36 -13.23 14.04
N SER A 110 5.36 -13.52 13.19
CA SER A 110 5.43 -13.31 11.75
C SER A 110 4.65 -12.06 11.34
N GLY A 111 5.11 -11.39 10.29
CA GLY A 111 4.46 -10.19 9.76
C GLY A 111 4.35 -10.27 8.25
N LEU A 112 3.33 -9.60 7.71
CA LEU A 112 3.17 -9.40 6.27
C LEU A 112 3.71 -8.01 5.91
N ASN A 113 4.70 -7.94 5.03
CA ASN A 113 5.21 -6.66 4.57
C ASN A 113 4.19 -6.04 3.60
N ILE A 114 3.84 -4.79 3.86
CA ILE A 114 2.98 -4.01 2.98
C ILE A 114 3.84 -2.95 2.32
N HIS A 115 3.77 -2.89 1.00
CA HIS A 115 4.45 -1.90 0.21
C HIS A 115 3.42 -1.02 -0.46
N ALA A 116 3.68 0.29 -0.47
CA ALA A 116 2.83 1.28 -1.09
C ALA A 116 3.55 1.90 -2.28
N GLY A 117 2.84 2.02 -3.40
CA GLY A 117 3.33 2.72 -4.58
C GLY A 117 3.49 4.23 -4.31
N PRO A 118 4.28 4.94 -5.14
CA PRO A 118 4.44 6.38 -5.02
C PRO A 118 3.09 7.12 -5.01
N GLY A 119 2.89 7.99 -4.03
CA GLY A 119 1.68 8.81 -3.93
C GLY A 119 0.44 8.11 -3.35
N ALA A 120 0.55 6.87 -2.87
CA ALA A 120 -0.54 6.20 -2.15
C ALA A 120 -0.86 6.98 -0.85
N LYS A 121 -2.01 7.67 -0.84
CA LYS A 121 -2.58 8.35 0.34
C LYS A 121 -3.81 7.55 0.78
N ASP A 122 -4.00 7.42 2.10
CA ASP A 122 -5.17 6.74 2.70
C ASP A 122 -5.38 5.29 2.24
N ALA A 123 -4.28 4.58 2.01
CA ALA A 123 -4.29 3.21 1.50
C ALA A 123 -4.97 2.25 2.51
N LYS A 124 -5.74 1.28 2.02
CA LYS A 124 -6.45 0.28 2.85
C LYS A 124 -6.17 -1.11 2.33
N ALA A 125 -5.96 -2.05 3.24
CA ALA A 125 -5.81 -3.47 2.95
C ALA A 125 -7.11 -4.19 3.33
N LEU A 126 -7.59 -5.08 2.45
CA LEU A 126 -8.68 -6.01 2.74
C LEU A 126 -8.07 -7.38 3.04
N PHE A 127 -8.25 -7.85 4.28
CA PHE A 127 -7.88 -9.20 4.68
C PHE A 127 -9.13 -10.08 4.74
N LEU A 128 -9.08 -11.21 4.05
CA LEU A 128 -10.12 -12.22 4.08
C LEU A 128 -9.61 -13.41 4.87
N HIS A 129 -10.20 -13.62 6.04
CA HIS A 129 -9.82 -14.69 6.96
C HIS A 129 -10.51 -15.98 6.52
N LEU A 130 -9.71 -16.97 6.09
CA LEU A 130 -10.20 -18.26 5.59
C LEU A 130 -10.81 -19.13 6.69
N GLN A 131 -10.70 -18.82 7.97
CA GLN A 131 -11.24 -19.61 9.09
C GLN A 131 -12.23 -18.76 9.90
N ASN A 132 -13.40 -19.32 10.25
CA ASN A 132 -14.40 -18.58 11.03
C ASN A 132 -14.14 -18.67 12.54
N ALA A 133 -14.00 -17.49 13.14
CA ALA A 133 -14.23 -17.09 14.54
C ALA A 133 -13.39 -17.72 15.67
N THR A 134 -12.38 -16.96 16.09
CA THR A 134 -12.27 -16.49 17.50
C THR A 134 -11.54 -15.15 17.48
N GLY A 135 -12.27 -14.04 17.32
CA GLY A 135 -11.67 -12.73 17.51
C GLY A 135 -11.19 -12.55 18.95
N ASP A 136 -10.04 -11.90 19.16
CA ASP A 136 -9.86 -11.03 20.33
C ASP A 136 -10.46 -9.67 19.97
N LEU A 137 -11.66 -9.49 20.48
CA LEU A 137 -12.57 -8.38 20.23
C LEU A 137 -12.12 -7.07 20.92
N SER A 138 -10.95 -7.04 21.55
CA SER A 138 -10.47 -5.87 22.30
C SER A 138 -9.65 -4.87 21.46
N ALA A 139 -9.33 -5.18 20.20
CA ALA A 139 -8.44 -4.39 19.35
C ALA A 139 -9.16 -3.35 18.45
N LYS A 140 -8.47 -2.26 18.10
CA LYS A 140 -8.92 -1.28 17.08
C LYS A 140 -8.72 -1.86 15.67
N GLY A 141 -9.79 -1.87 14.87
CA GLY A 141 -9.88 -2.54 13.56
C GLY A 141 -11.21 -3.29 13.47
N ASP A 142 -11.35 -4.28 12.59
CA ASP A 142 -12.58 -5.07 12.48
C ASP A 142 -12.64 -6.28 13.45
N GLY A 143 -11.65 -6.47 14.33
CA GLY A 143 -11.74 -7.36 15.50
C GLY A 143 -11.88 -8.86 15.17
N GLY A 144 -11.19 -9.34 14.13
CA GLY A 144 -11.24 -10.75 13.73
C GLY A 144 -12.51 -11.15 12.96
N LYS A 145 -13.20 -10.19 12.33
CA LYS A 145 -14.24 -10.49 11.35
C LYS A 145 -13.65 -11.19 10.13
N LYS A 146 -14.46 -12.02 9.47
CA LYS A 146 -14.08 -12.77 8.24
C LYS A 146 -13.51 -11.89 7.12
N ALA A 147 -13.95 -10.64 7.06
CA ALA A 147 -13.40 -9.61 6.21
C ALA A 147 -13.01 -8.45 7.12
N GLU A 148 -11.78 -7.99 6.97
CA GLU A 148 -11.23 -6.91 7.77
C GLU A 148 -10.60 -5.88 6.84
N VAL A 149 -10.98 -4.61 7.04
CA VAL A 149 -10.40 -3.48 6.32
C VAL A 149 -9.43 -2.76 7.24
N VAL A 150 -8.13 -2.97 7.03
CA VAL A 150 -7.08 -2.32 7.81
C VAL A 150 -6.62 -1.05 7.10
N PRO A 151 -6.64 0.11 7.77
CA PRO A 151 -5.96 1.29 7.25
C PRO A 151 -4.45 1.05 7.24
N VAL A 152 -3.82 1.22 6.09
CA VAL A 152 -2.36 1.11 5.95
C VAL A 152 -1.77 2.47 6.27
N SER A 153 -0.98 2.54 7.34
CA SER A 153 -0.14 3.71 7.60
C SER A 153 1.04 3.67 6.62
N VAL A 154 0.90 4.37 5.51
CA VAL A 154 2.00 4.56 4.56
C VAL A 154 3.03 5.42 5.29
N GLY A 155 4.22 4.85 5.51
CA GLY A 155 5.26 5.44 6.34
C GLY A 155 5.46 6.92 6.05
N VAL A 156 5.13 7.71 7.06
CA VAL A 156 5.39 9.14 7.17
C VAL A 156 6.81 9.46 6.72
N THR A 157 6.96 10.53 5.94
CA THR A 157 8.27 11.16 5.74
C THR A 157 8.94 11.27 7.11
N LYS A 158 10.15 10.73 7.27
CA LYS A 158 10.93 10.85 8.52
C LYS A 158 11.98 11.92 8.30
N LEU A 159 12.05 12.90 9.20
CA LEU A 159 13.10 13.92 9.22
C LEU A 159 13.98 13.74 10.45
N SER A 160 15.27 13.63 10.22
CA SER A 160 16.31 13.53 11.25
C SER A 160 17.22 14.75 11.15
N LEU A 161 17.65 15.30 12.28
CA LEU A 161 18.62 16.39 12.35
C LEU A 161 19.86 15.91 13.09
N THR A 162 21.02 16.02 12.47
CA THR A 162 22.31 15.78 13.11
C THR A 162 22.76 17.10 13.74
N LEU A 163 23.00 17.10 15.05
CA LEU A 163 23.05 18.29 15.91
C LEU A 163 21.66 18.96 15.98
N PRO A 164 20.73 18.39 16.78
CA PRO A 164 19.38 18.94 16.93
C PRO A 164 19.37 20.30 17.67
N TRP A 165 20.55 20.80 18.03
CA TRP A 165 20.77 22.14 18.54
C TRP A 165 21.82 22.85 17.69
N THR A 166 21.64 24.15 17.46
CA THR A 166 22.62 25.00 16.76
C THR A 166 22.50 26.46 17.22
N PHE A 167 23.40 27.31 16.73
CA PHE A 167 23.40 28.76 16.95
C PHE A 167 22.85 29.48 15.72
N ALA A 168 22.33 30.69 15.91
CA ALA A 168 21.95 31.55 14.79
C ALA A 168 23.16 31.81 13.89
N GLY A 169 22.99 31.76 12.56
CA GLY A 169 24.09 31.87 11.60
C GLY A 169 24.93 30.61 11.42
N GLY A 170 24.50 29.49 12.03
CA GLY A 170 25.12 28.17 11.84
C GLY A 170 24.47 27.34 10.73
N PHE A 171 25.02 26.15 10.54
CA PHE A 171 24.41 25.08 9.74
C PHE A 171 24.08 23.89 10.65
N THR A 172 22.97 23.21 10.35
CA THR A 172 22.70 21.85 10.85
C THR A 172 22.53 20.92 9.65
N PHE A 173 22.71 19.62 9.85
CA PHE A 173 22.52 18.65 8.79
C PHE A 173 21.18 17.94 8.97
N ALA A 174 20.38 17.93 7.90
CA ALA A 174 19.08 17.29 7.86
C ALA A 174 19.12 16.12 6.89
N SER A 175 18.58 14.98 7.33
CA SER A 175 18.31 13.84 6.46
C SER A 175 16.83 13.48 6.53
N ALA A 176 16.21 13.31 5.37
CA ALA A 176 14.83 12.89 5.24
C ALA A 176 14.73 11.58 4.46
N SER A 177 13.76 10.74 4.81
CA SER A 177 13.47 9.48 4.11
C SER A 177 11.98 9.27 3.92
N GLY A 178 11.60 8.46 2.93
CA GLY A 178 10.20 8.24 2.57
C GLY A 178 9.66 9.34 1.66
N LEU A 179 10.56 10.07 0.98
CA LEU A 179 10.22 11.08 -0.02
C LEU A 179 10.06 10.41 -1.39
N THR A 180 9.30 11.03 -2.28
CA THR A 180 9.16 10.53 -3.65
C THR A 180 10.53 10.52 -4.37
N PRO A 181 11.00 9.39 -4.92
CA PRO A 181 12.24 9.34 -5.70
C PRO A 181 12.25 10.33 -6.87
N ASP A 182 13.45 10.86 -7.19
CA ASP A 182 13.69 11.82 -8.27
C ASP A 182 12.91 13.15 -8.16
N SER A 183 12.23 13.40 -7.04
CA SER A 183 11.58 14.68 -6.72
C SER A 183 12.54 15.70 -6.10
N THR A 184 12.03 16.88 -5.76
CA THR A 184 12.76 17.91 -5.01
C THR A 184 12.20 18.02 -3.60
N ALA A 185 13.05 17.88 -2.59
CA ALA A 185 12.75 18.14 -1.19
C ALA A 185 13.10 19.59 -0.84
N THR A 186 12.15 20.31 -0.23
CA THR A 186 12.35 21.68 0.26
C THR A 186 12.28 21.69 1.77
N PHE A 187 13.30 22.26 2.41
CA PHE A 187 13.43 22.39 3.85
C PHE A 187 13.05 23.82 4.24
N THR A 188 12.14 23.93 5.21
CA THR A 188 11.69 25.20 5.77
C THR A 188 11.93 25.24 7.26
N LEU A 189 12.31 26.41 7.77
CA LEU A 189 12.44 26.73 9.18
C LEU A 189 11.48 27.90 9.45
N ASP A 190 10.52 27.71 10.36
CA ASP A 190 9.50 28.74 10.66
C ASP A 190 8.78 29.26 9.40
N GLY A 191 8.48 28.34 8.47
CA GLY A 191 7.83 28.64 7.19
C GLY A 191 8.71 29.28 6.12
N LYS A 192 9.99 29.56 6.40
CA LYS A 192 10.94 30.11 5.41
C LYS A 192 11.83 29.03 4.84
N THR A 193 12.03 29.02 3.53
CA THR A 193 12.94 28.07 2.87
C THR A 193 14.39 28.31 3.30
N VAL A 194 15.02 27.25 3.78
CA VAL A 194 16.40 27.24 4.31
C VAL A 194 17.30 26.23 3.59
N GLY A 195 16.74 25.47 2.65
CA GLY A 195 17.48 24.58 1.76
C GLY A 195 16.55 23.80 0.83
N SER A 196 17.09 23.32 -0.28
CA SER A 196 16.40 22.39 -1.19
C SER A 196 17.41 21.37 -1.71
N GLN A 197 16.97 20.13 -1.90
CA GLN A 197 17.81 19.03 -2.38
C GLN A 197 17.02 18.08 -3.28
N LYS A 198 17.71 17.47 -4.24
CA LYS A 198 17.13 16.40 -5.05
C LYS A 198 16.99 15.14 -4.20
N VAL A 199 15.86 14.46 -4.31
CA VAL A 199 15.62 13.18 -3.65
C VAL A 199 16.29 12.07 -4.44
N GLY A 200 17.08 11.25 -3.76
CA GLY A 200 17.73 10.07 -4.33
C GLY A 200 16.71 9.02 -4.80
N LYS A 201 17.18 8.07 -5.61
CA LYS A 201 16.37 6.94 -6.07
C LYS A 201 15.89 6.04 -4.93
N ASP A 202 16.56 6.10 -3.78
CA ASP A 202 16.22 5.41 -2.55
C ASP A 202 15.20 6.18 -1.68
N GLY A 203 14.64 7.29 -2.18
CA GLY A 203 13.64 8.09 -1.47
C GLY A 203 14.21 8.89 -0.30
N LYS A 204 15.53 9.14 -0.30
CA LYS A 204 16.22 9.91 0.75
C LYS A 204 16.72 11.25 0.22
N ALA A 205 16.78 12.25 1.10
CA ALA A 205 17.39 13.55 0.84
C ALA A 205 18.28 13.97 2.00
N TYR A 206 19.42 14.57 1.68
CA TYR A 206 20.43 15.01 2.63
C TYR A 206 20.77 16.47 2.35
N ALA A 207 20.54 17.35 3.32
CA ALA A 207 20.69 18.79 3.14
C ALA A 207 21.44 19.44 4.30
N PHE A 208 22.29 20.41 4.00
CA PHE A 208 22.65 21.42 4.97
C PHE A 208 21.51 22.43 5.09
N VAL A 209 21.01 22.59 6.31
CA VAL A 209 19.98 23.57 6.64
C VAL A 209 20.68 24.81 7.18
N TRP A 210 20.61 25.91 6.44
CA TRP A 210 21.12 27.20 6.87
C TRP A 210 20.19 27.83 7.90
N VAL A 211 20.76 28.33 8.99
CA VAL A 211 20.00 29.03 10.02
C VAL A 211 20.31 30.53 9.95
N PRO A 212 19.32 31.40 9.68
CA PRO A 212 19.56 32.84 9.64
C PRO A 212 20.10 33.39 10.96
N PHE A 213 21.02 34.37 10.90
CA PHE A 213 21.55 35.09 12.07
C PHE A 213 20.49 35.82 12.89
N THR A 214 19.36 36.16 12.26
CA THR A 214 18.23 36.84 12.92
C THR A 214 17.35 35.89 13.75
N THR A 215 17.60 34.59 13.71
CA THR A 215 16.80 33.59 14.44
C THR A 215 17.12 33.71 15.93
N LYS A 216 16.10 33.93 16.76
CA LYS A 216 16.28 34.03 18.21
C LYS A 216 16.48 32.63 18.81
N SER A 217 16.95 32.58 20.05
CA SER A 217 16.96 31.33 20.82
C SER A 217 15.52 30.81 21.00
N GLY A 218 15.33 29.50 20.89
CA GLY A 218 14.01 28.87 20.98
C GLY A 218 13.91 27.55 20.21
N SER A 219 12.76 26.91 20.28
CA SER A 219 12.49 25.67 19.55
C SER A 219 11.75 25.97 18.25
N TYR A 220 12.29 25.56 17.11
CA TYR A 220 11.72 25.84 15.80
C TYR A 220 11.36 24.56 15.04
N PRO A 221 10.20 24.52 14.35
CA PRO A 221 9.89 23.43 13.46
C PRO A 221 10.75 23.55 12.19
N VAL A 222 11.46 22.46 11.87
CA VAL A 222 12.03 22.23 10.55
C VAL A 222 11.09 21.30 9.81
N VAL A 223 10.56 21.74 8.67
CA VAL A 223 9.66 20.95 7.83
C VAL A 223 10.35 20.64 6.52
N VAL A 224 10.32 19.37 6.11
CA VAL A 224 10.68 18.95 4.75
C VAL A 224 9.41 18.63 3.99
N THR A 225 9.30 19.08 2.75
CA THR A 225 8.18 18.80 1.86
C THR A 225 8.71 18.41 0.48
N ASP A 226 8.23 17.31 -0.09
CA ASP A 226 8.50 16.95 -1.49
C ASP A 226 7.51 17.62 -2.46
N SER A 227 7.80 17.53 -3.77
CA SER A 227 6.94 18.09 -4.81
C SER A 227 5.53 17.46 -4.89
N ASN A 228 5.33 16.30 -4.25
CA ASN A 228 4.06 15.57 -4.24
C ASN A 228 3.24 15.83 -2.95
N GLY A 229 3.76 16.71 -2.08
CA GLY A 229 3.12 17.14 -0.85
C GLY A 229 3.34 16.21 0.34
N ALA A 230 4.23 15.22 0.25
CA ALA A 230 4.64 14.45 1.41
C ALA A 230 5.54 15.32 2.30
N SER A 231 5.28 15.35 3.61
CA SER A 231 6.01 16.22 4.53
C SER A 231 6.34 15.57 5.87
N ALA A 232 7.43 16.03 6.48
CA ALA A 232 7.84 15.67 7.84
C ALA A 232 8.28 16.89 8.60
N THR A 233 8.09 16.85 9.92
CA THR A 233 8.51 17.91 10.82
C THR A 233 9.41 17.35 11.91
N SER A 234 10.50 18.05 12.20
CA SER A 234 11.35 17.83 13.36
C SER A 234 11.60 19.15 14.08
N LYS A 235 12.14 19.12 15.29
CA LYS A 235 12.43 20.32 16.07
C LYS A 235 13.93 20.58 16.09
N LEU A 236 14.30 21.82 15.81
CA LEU A 236 15.65 22.34 16.00
C LEU A 236 15.65 23.28 17.20
N GLN A 237 16.52 23.02 18.17
CA GLN A 237 16.75 23.93 19.30
C GLN A 237 17.77 24.99 18.91
N MET A 238 17.43 26.25 19.13
CA MET A 238 18.29 27.40 18.87
C MET A 238 18.79 27.95 20.18
N TYR A 239 20.11 28.09 20.29
CA TYR A 239 20.76 28.77 21.40
C TYR A 239 21.22 30.15 20.96
N SER A 240 21.19 31.11 21.89
CA SER A 240 21.80 32.42 21.63
C SER A 240 23.30 32.24 21.42
N LEU A 241 23.87 32.99 20.48
CA LEU A 241 25.32 33.16 20.43
C LEU A 241 25.80 33.65 21.81
N TRP A 242 26.90 33.06 22.29
CA TRP A 242 27.55 33.50 23.52
C TRP A 242 27.76 35.02 23.51
N PRO A 243 27.62 35.71 24.65
CA PRO A 243 27.83 37.15 24.68
C PRO A 243 29.30 37.43 24.35
N PHE A 244 29.54 38.03 23.18
CA PHE A 244 30.77 38.75 22.88
C PHE A 244 30.47 40.25 22.96
#